data_AF-A0A1E1XRX6-F1
#
_entry.id   AF-A0A1E1XRX6-F1
#
_cell.length_a   1.000
_cell.length_b   1.000
_cell.length_c   1.000
_cell.angle_alpha   90.00
_cell.angle_beta   90.00
_cell.angle_gamma   90.00
#
_symmetry.space_group_name_H-M   'P 1'
#
loop_
_entity.id
_entity.type
_entity.pdbx_description
1 polymer ?
#
loop_
_entity_poly.entity_id
_entity_poly.type
_entity_poly.pdbx_seq_one_letter_code
_entity_poly.pdbx_strand_id
1 'polypeptide(L)'
;LDAGMIDQKQILAGLTKRKLDIEAAINAQNAILNANAVGMDEPLVDNEGYPRSDIDVYKVRHARHLINCLLNDHKAVMKDIERSLHAYHAQISRNGAAAAAAGTTANGHAAETADSLQSRGAHGRASSPLPFAVVGNVENGSPAQDAGLSAGDKIVKFGSVNAGNFTDVTAIAGVVQHSVGRPVNVLVERNAESLSLVLTPKQWHGRGLLGCTILPTR
;
A
#
# COMPACT_ATOMS: atom_id res chain seq x y z
N LEU A 1 -9.53 21.60 -17.82
CA LEU A 1 -9.52 20.80 -16.57
C LEU A 1 -8.30 19.87 -16.43
N ASP A 2 -7.40 19.79 -17.43
CA ASP A 2 -6.38 18.73 -17.51
C ASP A 2 -5.03 19.05 -16.82
N ALA A 3 -4.65 20.33 -16.72
CA ALA A 3 -3.34 20.76 -16.22
C ALA A 3 -2.94 20.14 -14.87
N GLY A 4 -3.82 20.18 -13.87
CA GLY A 4 -3.52 19.64 -12.54
C GLY A 4 -3.35 18.12 -12.48
N MET A 5 -3.81 17.36 -13.49
CA MET A 5 -3.54 15.91 -13.59
C MET A 5 -2.18 15.63 -14.21
N ILE A 6 -1.74 16.49 -15.14
CA ILE A 6 -0.40 16.46 -15.75
C ILE A 6 0.65 16.75 -14.67
N ASP A 7 0.44 17.79 -13.85
CA ASP A 7 1.36 18.18 -12.76
C ASP A 7 1.59 17.05 -11.75
N GLN A 8 0.51 16.41 -11.25
CA GLN A 8 0.63 15.31 -10.28
C GLN A 8 1.36 14.08 -10.86
N LYS A 9 1.10 13.76 -12.14
CA LYS A 9 1.81 12.68 -12.84
C LYS A 9 3.30 12.99 -13.01
N GLN A 10 3.66 14.24 -13.29
CA GLN A 10 5.05 14.70 -13.41
C GLN A 10 5.77 14.67 -12.06
N ILE A 11 5.11 15.07 -10.96
CA ILE A 11 5.64 14.96 -9.59
C ILE A 11 5.93 13.50 -9.24
N LEU A 12 4.97 12.59 -9.48
CA LEU A 12 5.15 11.16 -9.20
C LEU A 12 6.31 10.54 -10.01
N ALA A 13 6.45 10.91 -11.29
CA ALA A 13 7.56 10.48 -12.12
C ALA A 13 8.92 11.02 -11.61
N GLY A 14 8.96 12.29 -11.19
CA GLY A 14 10.16 12.91 -10.61
C GLY A 14 10.60 12.24 -9.30
N LEU A 15 9.66 11.98 -8.39
CA LEU A 15 9.92 11.27 -7.14
C LEU A 15 10.38 9.82 -7.38
N THR A 16 9.77 9.12 -8.34
CA THR A 16 10.18 7.76 -8.72
C THR A 16 11.60 7.74 -9.31
N LYS A 17 11.96 8.73 -10.14
CA LYS A 17 13.34 8.88 -10.61
C LYS A 17 14.30 9.13 -9.44
N ARG A 18 13.98 10.08 -8.54
CA ARG A 18 14.82 10.39 -7.37
C ARG A 18 15.03 9.18 -6.46
N LYS A 19 13.99 8.34 -6.28
CA LYS A 19 14.11 7.06 -5.57
C LYS A 19 15.15 6.14 -6.23
N LEU A 20 15.08 5.95 -7.55
CA LEU A 20 16.04 5.13 -8.30
C LEU A 20 17.47 5.69 -8.22
N ASP A 21 17.64 7.01 -8.31
CA ASP A 21 18.94 7.67 -8.16
C ASP A 21 19.55 7.42 -6.76
N ILE A 22 18.72 7.45 -5.70
CA ILE A 22 19.15 7.14 -4.32
C ILE A 22 19.49 5.65 -4.16
N GLU A 23 18.68 4.73 -4.72
CA GLU A 23 18.95 3.29 -4.69
C GLU A 23 20.26 2.93 -5.42
N ALA A 24 20.54 3.58 -6.56
CA ALA A 24 21.81 3.46 -7.26
C ALA A 24 22.99 3.96 -6.41
N ALA A 25 22.83 5.10 -5.73
CA ALA A 25 23.86 5.64 -4.83
C ALA A 25 24.14 4.72 -3.63
N ILE A 26 23.10 4.15 -3.01
CA ILE A 26 23.25 3.16 -1.92
C ILE A 26 24.01 1.93 -2.41
N ASN A 27 23.66 1.40 -3.58
CA ASN A 27 24.35 0.25 -4.18
C ASN A 27 25.82 0.56 -4.49
N ALA A 28 26.15 1.77 -4.94
CA ALA A 28 27.54 2.20 -5.16
C ALA A 28 28.35 2.23 -3.85
N GLN A 29 27.77 2.69 -2.74
CA GLN A 29 28.45 2.65 -1.43
C GLN A 29 28.57 1.22 -0.88
N ASN A 30 27.54 0.38 -1.05
CA ASN A 30 27.60 -1.04 -0.69
C ASN A 30 28.69 -1.79 -1.48
N ALA A 31 28.95 -1.42 -2.74
CA ALA A 31 30.06 -1.99 -3.50
C ALA A 31 31.43 -1.68 -2.87
N ILE A 32 31.61 -0.49 -2.27
CA ILE A 32 32.83 -0.14 -1.53
C ILE A 32 32.97 -0.99 -0.27
N LEU A 33 31.87 -1.22 0.46
CA LEU A 33 31.84 -2.10 1.64
C LEU A 33 32.19 -3.54 1.27
N ASN A 34 31.55 -4.09 0.24
CA ASN A 34 31.83 -5.44 -0.28
C ASN A 34 33.27 -5.59 -0.77
N ALA A 35 33.86 -4.56 -1.40
CA ALA A 35 35.25 -4.57 -1.84
C ALA A 35 36.26 -4.58 -0.67
N ASN A 36 35.86 -4.14 0.53
CA ASN A 36 36.64 -4.26 1.77
C ASN A 36 36.19 -5.46 2.63
N ALA A 37 35.34 -6.35 2.10
CA ALA A 37 34.78 -7.52 2.78
C ALA A 37 34.13 -7.26 4.15
N VAL A 38 33.59 -6.05 4.37
CA VAL A 38 33.08 -5.59 5.67
C VAL A 38 31.63 -5.10 5.57
N GLY A 39 30.77 -5.54 6.50
CA GLY A 39 29.36 -5.15 6.55
C GLY A 39 29.09 -3.71 7.03
N MET A 40 27.81 -3.37 7.29
CA MET A 40 27.41 -2.08 7.89
C MET A 40 27.71 -1.99 9.40
N ASP A 41 27.57 -3.09 10.13
CA ASP A 41 27.56 -3.11 11.60
C ASP A 41 28.83 -3.73 12.24
N GLU A 42 29.76 -4.20 11.41
CA GLU A 42 30.93 -4.96 11.83
C GLU A 42 32.01 -4.07 12.50
N PRO A 43 32.76 -4.52 13.52
CA PRO A 43 33.76 -3.69 14.22
C PRO A 43 34.90 -3.21 13.31
N LEU A 44 35.21 -1.92 13.30
CA LEU A 44 36.32 -1.35 12.48
C LEU A 44 37.70 -1.41 13.17
N VAL A 45 37.76 -2.05 14.33
CA VAL A 45 38.97 -2.24 15.14
C VAL A 45 39.22 -3.73 15.36
N ASP A 46 40.46 -4.09 15.60
CA ASP A 46 40.87 -5.43 16.01
C ASP A 46 40.62 -5.67 17.52
N ASN A 47 41.06 -6.84 18.00
CA ASN A 47 40.93 -7.24 19.41
C ASN A 47 41.82 -6.45 20.36
N GLU A 48 42.81 -5.71 19.85
CA GLU A 48 43.72 -4.86 20.63
C GLU A 48 43.25 -3.39 20.66
N GLY A 49 42.20 -3.06 19.89
CA GLY A 49 41.58 -1.75 19.81
C GLY A 49 42.16 -0.83 18.73
N TYR A 50 43.05 -1.36 17.86
CA TYR A 50 43.65 -0.60 16.77
C TYR A 50 42.82 -0.68 15.48
N PRO A 51 42.92 0.30 14.57
CA PRO A 51 42.23 0.26 13.29
C PRO A 51 42.67 -0.96 12.46
N ARG A 52 41.70 -1.73 11.97
CA ARG A 52 41.97 -2.94 11.18
C ARG A 52 42.87 -2.65 9.96
N SER A 53 43.99 -3.35 9.88
CA SER A 53 45.04 -3.15 8.85
C SER A 53 44.68 -3.72 7.48
N ASP A 54 43.73 -4.65 7.46
CA ASP A 54 43.19 -5.36 6.30
C ASP A 54 42.19 -4.53 5.46
N ILE A 55 41.69 -3.41 5.99
CA ILE A 55 40.62 -2.62 5.38
C ILE A 55 40.95 -1.12 5.32
N ASP A 56 40.40 -0.42 4.33
CA ASP A 56 40.41 1.04 4.34
C ASP A 56 39.32 1.56 5.30
N VAL A 57 39.68 1.65 6.59
CA VAL A 57 38.79 2.12 7.67
C VAL A 57 38.16 3.48 7.36
N TYR A 58 38.86 4.36 6.61
CA TYR A 58 38.32 5.66 6.20
C TYR A 58 37.22 5.50 5.15
N LYS A 59 37.46 4.77 4.05
CA LYS A 59 36.46 4.50 3.02
C LYS A 59 35.24 3.77 3.59
N VAL A 60 35.46 2.75 4.43
CA VAL A 60 34.38 1.98 5.06
C VAL A 60 33.53 2.88 5.96
N ARG A 61 34.15 3.70 6.83
CA ARG A 61 33.43 4.66 7.69
C ARG A 61 32.63 5.67 6.87
N HIS A 62 33.21 6.20 5.79
CA HIS A 62 32.55 7.16 4.92
C HIS A 62 31.37 6.54 4.18
N ALA A 63 31.55 5.35 3.59
CA ALA A 63 30.49 4.60 2.91
C ALA A 63 29.32 4.28 3.86
N ARG A 64 29.59 3.77 5.07
CA ARG A 64 28.55 3.52 6.10
C ARG A 64 27.76 4.78 6.45
N HIS A 65 28.45 5.91 6.64
CA HIS A 65 27.80 7.19 6.93
C HIS A 65 26.89 7.64 5.76
N LEU A 66 27.40 7.59 4.53
CA LEU A 66 26.63 7.94 3.33
C LEU A 66 25.41 7.04 3.14
N ILE A 67 25.53 5.72 3.36
CA ILE A 67 24.42 4.77 3.29
C ILE A 67 23.32 5.17 4.28
N ASN A 68 23.66 5.48 5.53
CA ASN A 68 22.68 5.89 6.53
C ASN A 68 21.96 7.19 6.15
N CYS A 69 22.68 8.18 5.61
CA CYS A 69 22.07 9.40 5.09
C CYS A 69 21.13 9.12 3.90
N LEU A 70 21.58 8.34 2.93
CA LEU A 70 20.79 7.95 1.75
C LEU A 70 19.55 7.11 2.10
N LEU A 71 19.62 6.25 3.12
CA LEU A 71 18.47 5.47 3.62
C LEU A 71 17.42 6.38 4.27
N ASN A 72 17.83 7.42 5.00
CA ASN A 72 16.92 8.42 5.54
C ASN A 72 16.24 9.25 4.43
N ASP A 73 17.01 9.66 3.42
CA ASP A 73 16.48 10.34 2.22
C ASP A 73 15.51 9.44 1.43
N HIS A 74 15.84 8.16 1.25
CA HIS A 74 14.96 7.18 0.59
C HIS A 74 13.63 7.03 1.32
N LYS A 75 13.66 6.93 2.66
CA LYS A 75 12.47 6.88 3.51
C LYS A 75 11.62 8.15 3.38
N ALA A 76 12.24 9.32 3.25
CA ALA A 76 11.53 10.58 2.99
C ALA A 76 10.85 10.57 1.62
N VAL A 77 11.59 10.24 0.55
CA VAL A 77 11.06 10.16 -0.83
C VAL A 77 9.94 9.12 -0.95
N MET A 78 10.05 7.97 -0.29
CA MET A 78 8.98 6.96 -0.27
C MET A 78 7.68 7.49 0.37
N LYS A 79 7.79 8.29 1.45
CA LYS A 79 6.64 8.96 2.08
C LYS A 79 6.04 10.04 1.18
N ASP A 80 6.85 10.71 0.36
CA ASP A 80 6.36 11.67 -0.65
C ASP A 80 5.61 10.96 -1.78
N ILE A 81 6.14 9.85 -2.29
CA ILE A 81 5.49 9.00 -3.29
C ILE A 81 4.11 8.53 -2.78
N GLU A 82 4.02 8.06 -1.54
CA GLU A 82 2.75 7.66 -0.91
C GLU A 82 1.74 8.81 -0.90
N ARG A 83 2.17 10.01 -0.45
CA ARG A 83 1.30 11.19 -0.39
C ARG A 83 0.82 11.65 -1.78
N SER A 84 1.71 11.71 -2.76
CA SER A 84 1.35 12.07 -4.14
C SER A 84 0.42 11.05 -4.79
N LEU A 85 0.62 9.75 -4.54
CA LEU A 85 -0.24 8.68 -5.06
C LEU A 85 -1.65 8.75 -4.45
N HIS A 86 -1.76 8.99 -3.14
CA HIS A 86 -3.05 9.22 -2.48
C HIS A 86 -3.75 10.49 -3.00
N ALA A 87 -3.03 11.58 -3.21
CA ALA A 87 -3.59 12.82 -3.77
C ALA A 87 -4.11 12.61 -5.20
N TYR A 88 -3.34 11.92 -6.05
CA TYR A 88 -3.70 11.58 -7.42
C TYR A 88 -4.98 10.72 -7.47
N HIS A 89 -5.07 9.65 -6.67
CA HIS A 89 -6.27 8.81 -6.61
C HIS A 89 -7.49 9.56 -6.05
N ALA A 90 -7.31 10.41 -5.04
CA ALA A 90 -8.39 11.25 -4.51
C ALA A 90 -8.89 12.31 -5.51
N GLN A 91 -8.04 12.74 -6.46
CA GLN A 91 -8.44 13.63 -7.54
C GLN A 91 -9.15 12.88 -8.68
N ILE A 92 -8.70 11.67 -9.03
CA ILE A 92 -9.43 10.79 -9.98
C ILE A 92 -10.82 10.46 -9.44
N SER A 93 -10.94 10.07 -8.18
CA SER A 93 -12.23 9.76 -7.55
C SER A 93 -13.18 10.97 -7.54
N ARG A 94 -12.66 12.18 -7.26
CA ARG A 94 -13.44 13.43 -7.36
C ARG A 94 -13.86 13.76 -8.80
N ASN A 95 -12.97 13.60 -9.78
CA ASN A 95 -13.30 13.85 -11.19
C ASN A 95 -14.32 12.83 -11.73
N GLY A 96 -14.23 11.56 -11.31
CA GLY A 96 -15.22 10.53 -11.63
C GLY A 96 -16.59 10.84 -11.00
N ALA A 97 -16.62 11.25 -9.73
CA ALA A 97 -17.85 11.68 -9.07
C ALA A 97 -18.45 12.96 -9.69
N ALA A 98 -17.62 13.91 -10.10
CA ALA A 98 -18.06 15.13 -10.80
C ALA A 98 -18.59 14.84 -12.21
N ALA A 99 -17.98 13.89 -12.94
CA ALA A 99 -18.48 13.42 -14.22
C ALA A 99 -19.83 12.69 -14.09
N ALA A 100 -20.01 11.88 -13.04
CA ALA A 100 -21.29 11.25 -12.72
C ALA A 100 -22.37 12.30 -12.36
N ALA A 101 -22.02 13.31 -11.56
CA ALA A 101 -22.94 14.39 -11.18
C ALA A 101 -23.33 15.28 -12.38
N ALA A 102 -22.41 15.55 -13.30
CA ALA A 102 -22.68 16.30 -14.53
C ALA A 102 -23.63 15.58 -15.51
N GLY A 103 -23.86 14.27 -15.32
CA GLY A 103 -24.86 13.50 -16.05
C GLY A 103 -26.28 13.55 -15.47
N THR A 104 -26.53 14.25 -14.35
CA THR A 104 -27.82 14.22 -13.63
C THR A 104 -28.41 15.61 -13.40
N THR A 105 -28.77 16.31 -14.50
CA THR A 105 -29.57 17.54 -14.44
C THR A 105 -30.75 17.49 -15.41
N ALA A 106 -31.82 16.77 -15.02
CA ALA A 106 -33.12 16.82 -15.68
C ALA A 106 -34.29 16.43 -14.74
N ASN A 107 -34.39 17.10 -13.59
CA ASN A 107 -35.62 17.51 -12.88
C ASN A 107 -35.29 17.86 -11.42
N GLY A 108 -35.59 19.08 -11.01
CA GLY A 108 -35.41 19.51 -9.61
C GLY A 108 -36.73 19.55 -8.84
N HIS A 109 -36.66 19.89 -7.55
CA HIS A 109 -37.55 20.83 -6.85
C HIS A 109 -36.85 21.36 -5.58
N ALA A 110 -37.13 22.60 -5.20
CA ALA A 110 -36.65 23.26 -3.97
C ALA A 110 -37.55 22.88 -2.75
N ALA A 111 -37.33 23.27 -1.49
CA ALA A 111 -36.41 24.25 -0.89
C ALA A 111 -36.05 23.89 0.59
N GLU A 112 -34.95 24.48 1.09
CA GLU A 112 -34.73 25.24 2.35
C GLU A 112 -35.66 25.00 3.59
N THR A 113 -35.23 25.08 4.87
CA THR A 113 -34.39 26.14 5.49
C THR A 113 -33.81 25.73 6.87
N ALA A 114 -32.68 26.34 7.30
CA ALA A 114 -32.15 26.61 8.67
C ALA A 114 -32.35 25.58 9.83
N ASP A 115 -31.29 24.91 10.36
CA ASP A 115 -30.36 25.35 11.46
C ASP A 115 -30.83 24.83 12.87
N SER A 116 -30.05 24.63 13.96
CA SER A 116 -28.67 25.06 14.32
C SER A 116 -27.83 24.02 15.11
N LEU A 117 -26.50 24.10 14.90
CA LEU A 117 -25.38 23.92 15.86
C LEU A 117 -25.51 23.07 17.15
N GLN A 118 -24.78 21.92 17.20
CA GLN A 118 -23.64 21.73 18.15
C GLN A 118 -22.79 20.46 17.88
N SER A 119 -21.71 20.67 17.15
CA SER A 119 -20.32 20.24 17.42
C SER A 119 -20.04 18.99 18.29
N ARG A 120 -19.42 17.97 17.69
CA ARG A 120 -17.99 17.61 17.89
C ARG A 120 -17.55 16.44 16.99
N GLY A 121 -16.35 16.52 16.41
CA GLY A 121 -15.69 15.39 15.73
C GLY A 121 -15.61 15.52 14.20
N ALA A 122 -14.71 16.36 13.70
CA ALA A 122 -14.48 16.51 12.27
C ALA A 122 -13.61 15.37 11.71
N HIS A 123 -14.22 14.45 10.98
CA HIS A 123 -13.55 13.73 9.90
C HIS A 123 -14.29 14.02 8.59
N GLY A 124 -13.59 14.64 7.65
CA GLY A 124 -14.11 14.85 6.30
C GLY A 124 -14.54 13.52 5.70
N ARG A 125 -15.72 13.51 5.07
CA ARG A 125 -16.38 12.32 4.53
C ARG A 125 -15.56 11.74 3.36
N ALA A 126 -14.51 11.01 3.70
CA ALA A 126 -13.90 10.05 2.80
C ALA A 126 -15.04 9.15 2.31
N SER A 127 -15.11 8.92 1.00
CA SER A 127 -16.00 7.91 0.45
C SER A 127 -15.59 6.58 1.06
N SER A 128 -16.35 6.09 2.05
CA SER A 128 -16.14 4.75 2.62
C SER A 128 -16.06 3.78 1.45
N PRO A 129 -14.92 3.12 1.23
CA PRO A 129 -14.74 2.36 0.00
C PRO A 129 -15.79 1.27 -0.04
N LEU A 130 -16.53 1.20 -1.15
CA LEU A 130 -17.68 0.32 -1.26
C LEU A 130 -17.24 -1.16 -1.14
N PRO A 131 -17.94 -1.99 -0.36
CA PRO A 131 -17.72 -3.42 -0.39
C PRO A 131 -18.19 -3.99 -1.74
N PHE A 132 -17.36 -4.82 -2.36
CA PHE A 132 -17.63 -5.42 -3.68
C PHE A 132 -17.88 -6.92 -3.62
N ALA A 133 -17.57 -7.55 -2.48
CA ALA A 133 -17.87 -8.94 -2.23
C ALA A 133 -18.12 -9.19 -0.74
N VAL A 134 -18.69 -10.35 -0.42
CA VAL A 134 -18.90 -10.86 0.93
C VAL A 134 -18.27 -12.24 1.05
N VAL A 135 -17.62 -12.51 2.17
CA VAL A 135 -17.14 -13.84 2.55
C VAL A 135 -18.36 -14.69 2.92
N GLY A 136 -18.61 -15.75 2.15
CA GLY A 136 -19.70 -16.69 2.38
C GLY A 136 -19.38 -17.64 3.54
N ASN A 137 -18.63 -18.70 3.25
CA ASN A 137 -18.15 -19.66 4.25
C ASN A 137 -16.61 -19.63 4.33
N VAL A 138 -16.05 -19.95 5.50
CA VAL A 138 -14.60 -20.05 5.77
C VAL A 138 -14.34 -21.43 6.39
N GLU A 139 -13.46 -22.22 5.79
CA GLU A 139 -13.14 -23.56 6.28
C GLU A 139 -12.10 -23.55 7.41
N ASN A 140 -12.17 -24.56 8.28
CA ASN A 140 -11.28 -24.66 9.44
C ASN A 140 -9.85 -25.07 9.05
N GLY A 141 -8.85 -24.39 9.62
CA GLY A 141 -7.44 -24.54 9.25
C GLY A 141 -7.13 -24.03 7.84
N SER A 142 -7.96 -23.13 7.30
CA SER A 142 -7.73 -22.51 6.00
C SER A 142 -6.87 -21.25 6.11
N PRO A 143 -6.16 -20.86 5.03
CA PRO A 143 -5.43 -19.59 4.97
C PRO A 143 -6.31 -18.35 5.23
N ALA A 144 -7.60 -18.43 4.91
CA ALA A 144 -8.58 -17.38 5.23
C ALA A 144 -8.89 -17.31 6.74
N GLN A 145 -9.05 -18.45 7.41
CA GLN A 145 -9.25 -18.48 8.87
C GLN A 145 -7.99 -18.04 9.61
N ASP A 146 -6.80 -18.50 9.18
CA ASP A 146 -5.51 -18.08 9.75
C ASP A 146 -5.32 -16.56 9.65
N ALA A 147 -5.84 -15.93 8.58
CA ALA A 147 -5.84 -14.49 8.37
C ALA A 147 -6.93 -13.73 9.17
N GLY A 148 -7.79 -14.43 9.91
CA GLY A 148 -8.88 -13.85 10.71
C GLY A 148 -10.16 -13.50 9.93
N LEU A 149 -10.30 -13.92 8.67
CA LEU A 149 -11.56 -13.76 7.92
C LEU A 149 -12.67 -14.61 8.53
N SER A 150 -13.91 -14.12 8.41
CA SER A 150 -15.11 -14.79 8.93
C SER A 150 -16.26 -14.69 7.94
N ALA A 151 -17.19 -15.65 8.03
CA ALA A 151 -18.44 -15.61 7.29
C ALA A 151 -19.20 -14.30 7.58
N GLY A 152 -19.69 -13.63 6.53
CA GLY A 152 -20.37 -12.33 6.60
C GLY A 152 -19.46 -11.10 6.46
N ASP A 153 -18.13 -11.26 6.42
CA ASP A 153 -17.21 -10.14 6.18
C ASP A 153 -17.44 -9.53 4.79
N LYS A 154 -17.65 -8.21 4.73
CA LYS A 154 -17.76 -7.50 3.46
C LYS A 154 -16.36 -7.08 3.00
N ILE A 155 -15.88 -7.62 1.88
CA ILE A 155 -14.57 -7.28 1.32
C ILE A 155 -14.64 -5.93 0.60
N VAL A 156 -13.81 -5.00 1.09
CA VAL A 156 -13.68 -3.62 0.61
C VAL A 156 -12.45 -3.46 -0.27
N LYS A 157 -11.36 -4.18 0.05
CA LYS A 157 -10.14 -4.25 -0.77
C LYS A 157 -9.50 -5.63 -0.63
N PHE A 158 -9.01 -6.19 -1.73
CA PHE A 158 -8.25 -7.45 -1.74
C PHE A 158 -6.96 -7.26 -2.54
N GLY A 159 -5.84 -6.97 -1.87
CA GLY A 159 -4.57 -6.68 -2.52
C GLY A 159 -4.66 -5.46 -3.46
N SER A 160 -4.58 -5.72 -4.77
CA SER A 160 -4.74 -4.73 -5.85
C SER A 160 -6.19 -4.57 -6.35
N VAL A 161 -7.12 -5.44 -5.94
CA VAL A 161 -8.53 -5.41 -6.34
C VAL A 161 -9.34 -4.57 -5.33
N ASN A 162 -10.23 -3.74 -5.85
CA ASN A 162 -11.17 -2.88 -5.12
C ASN A 162 -12.47 -2.76 -5.93
N ALA A 163 -13.51 -2.13 -5.40
CA ALA A 163 -14.79 -1.97 -6.10
C ALA A 163 -14.73 -1.28 -7.47
N GLY A 164 -13.67 -0.49 -7.75
CA GLY A 164 -13.48 0.16 -9.06
C GLY A 164 -12.79 -0.71 -10.11
N ASN A 165 -12.17 -1.82 -9.72
CA ASN A 165 -11.46 -2.77 -10.58
C ASN A 165 -11.96 -4.22 -10.42
N PHE A 166 -13.01 -4.43 -9.63
CA PHE A 166 -13.62 -5.73 -9.44
C PHE A 166 -14.65 -5.98 -10.55
N THR A 167 -14.25 -6.79 -11.53
CA THR A 167 -15.14 -7.24 -12.61
C THR A 167 -15.89 -8.52 -12.23
N ASP A 168 -15.19 -9.48 -11.63
CA ASP A 168 -15.73 -10.78 -11.20
C ASP A 168 -14.77 -11.47 -10.20
N VAL A 169 -15.23 -12.54 -9.55
CA VAL A 169 -14.47 -13.37 -8.59
C VAL A 169 -13.15 -13.90 -9.18
N THR A 170 -13.10 -14.07 -10.51
CA THR A 170 -11.88 -14.39 -11.26
C THR A 170 -10.73 -13.39 -11.08
N ALA A 171 -11.02 -12.10 -10.87
CA ALA A 171 -10.00 -11.08 -10.60
C ALA A 171 -9.28 -11.33 -9.26
N ILE A 172 -10.03 -11.77 -8.23
CA ILE A 172 -9.48 -12.17 -6.93
C ILE A 172 -8.62 -13.43 -7.12
N ALA A 173 -9.13 -14.45 -7.81
CA ALA A 173 -8.39 -15.69 -8.08
C ALA A 173 -7.05 -15.42 -8.78
N GLY A 174 -7.01 -14.48 -9.73
CA GLY A 174 -5.78 -14.01 -10.38
C GLY A 174 -4.76 -13.44 -9.39
N VAL A 175 -5.17 -12.51 -8.51
CA VAL A 175 -4.26 -11.93 -7.48
C VAL A 175 -3.74 -13.01 -6.53
N VAL A 176 -4.61 -13.91 -6.09
CA VAL A 176 -4.27 -15.03 -5.20
C VAL A 176 -3.23 -15.96 -5.83
N GLN A 177 -3.40 -16.31 -7.10
CA GLN A 177 -2.50 -17.22 -7.83
C GLN A 177 -1.11 -16.59 -8.08
N HIS A 178 -1.03 -15.28 -8.30
CA HIS A 178 0.26 -14.57 -8.43
C HIS A 178 0.91 -14.23 -7.07
N SER A 179 0.18 -14.40 -5.96
CA SER A 179 0.63 -14.05 -4.61
C SER A 179 0.79 -15.27 -3.68
N VAL A 180 0.88 -16.48 -4.23
CA VAL A 180 1.12 -17.70 -3.42
C VAL A 180 2.42 -17.58 -2.63
N GLY A 181 2.33 -17.84 -1.33
CA GLY A 181 3.42 -17.68 -0.37
C GLY A 181 3.74 -16.23 0.02
N ARG A 182 2.98 -15.24 -0.45
CA ARG A 182 3.20 -13.81 -0.13
C ARG A 182 2.02 -13.22 0.65
N PRO A 183 2.26 -12.32 1.62
CA PRO A 183 1.19 -11.64 2.33
C PRO A 183 0.44 -10.66 1.40
N VAL A 184 -0.89 -10.75 1.42
CA VAL A 184 -1.84 -9.92 0.68
C VAL A 184 -2.71 -9.17 1.69
N ASN A 185 -2.68 -7.84 1.64
CA ASN A 185 -3.50 -7.03 2.53
C ASN A 185 -4.96 -7.04 2.07
N VAL A 186 -5.88 -7.39 2.98
CA VAL A 186 -7.32 -7.45 2.75
C VAL A 186 -8.01 -6.48 3.72
N LEU A 187 -8.82 -5.57 3.21
CA LEU A 187 -9.66 -4.69 4.03
C LEU A 187 -11.08 -5.24 3.99
N VAL A 188 -11.65 -5.53 5.16
CA VAL A 188 -13.04 -5.98 5.31
C VAL A 188 -13.83 -5.08 6.24
N GLU A 189 -15.14 -5.01 6.05
CA GLU A 189 -16.08 -4.40 6.99
C GLU A 189 -16.83 -5.52 7.74
N ARG A 190 -16.69 -5.54 9.07
CA ARG A 190 -17.38 -6.46 9.99
C ARG A 190 -18.08 -5.61 11.05
N ASN A 191 -19.38 -5.83 11.28
CA ASN A 191 -20.18 -5.03 12.23
C ASN A 191 -20.10 -3.50 12.01
N ALA A 192 -20.00 -3.05 10.76
CA ALA A 192 -19.74 -1.65 10.35
C ALA A 192 -18.37 -1.06 10.78
N GLU A 193 -17.45 -1.88 11.30
CA GLU A 193 -16.05 -1.52 11.56
C GLU A 193 -15.13 -2.03 10.44
N SER A 194 -14.10 -1.26 10.07
CA SER A 194 -13.13 -1.62 9.02
C SER A 194 -11.91 -2.34 9.61
N LEU A 195 -11.77 -3.63 9.34
CA LEU A 195 -10.66 -4.47 9.78
C LEU A 195 -9.66 -4.67 8.64
N SER A 196 -8.39 -4.34 8.88
CA SER A 196 -7.29 -4.63 7.96
C SER A 196 -6.63 -5.95 8.36
N LEU A 197 -6.76 -6.95 7.51
CA LEU A 197 -6.24 -8.31 7.70
C LEU A 197 -5.10 -8.57 6.71
N VAL A 198 -4.19 -9.50 7.07
CA VAL A 198 -3.11 -9.95 6.19
C VAL A 198 -3.32 -11.42 5.88
N LEU A 199 -3.64 -11.70 4.62
CA LEU A 199 -3.91 -13.05 4.14
C LEU A 199 -2.73 -13.54 3.30
N THR A 200 -2.21 -14.73 3.60
CA THR A 200 -1.13 -15.35 2.81
C THR A 200 -1.68 -16.56 2.07
N PRO A 201 -1.92 -16.49 0.75
CA PRO A 201 -2.38 -17.64 -0.02
C PRO A 201 -1.35 -18.76 0.04
N LYS A 202 -1.77 -19.96 0.45
CA LYS A 202 -0.93 -21.15 0.53
C LYS A 202 -1.74 -22.38 0.15
N GLN A 203 -1.06 -23.42 -0.30
CA GLN A 203 -1.69 -24.73 -0.47
C GLN A 203 -2.01 -25.30 0.92
N TRP A 204 -3.20 -25.87 1.06
CA TRP A 204 -3.78 -26.36 2.31
C TRP A 204 -4.63 -27.60 2.00
N HIS A 205 -5.27 -28.20 3.01
CA HIS A 205 -5.93 -29.51 2.89
C HIS A 205 -7.23 -29.50 2.06
N GLY A 206 -7.90 -28.34 1.93
CA GLY A 206 -9.15 -28.20 1.17
C GLY A 206 -8.98 -27.59 -0.22
N ARG A 207 -10.09 -27.09 -0.79
CA ARG A 207 -10.14 -26.64 -2.20
C ARG A 207 -9.56 -25.24 -2.39
N GLY A 208 -8.63 -25.10 -3.34
CA GLY A 208 -8.06 -23.80 -3.76
C GLY A 208 -6.96 -23.29 -2.81
N LEU A 209 -6.70 -21.98 -2.83
CA LEU A 209 -5.55 -21.35 -2.16
C LEU A 209 -5.92 -20.49 -0.94
N LEU A 210 -7.22 -20.40 -0.63
CA LEU A 210 -7.78 -19.54 0.42
C LEU A 210 -8.62 -20.29 1.45
N GLY A 211 -9.45 -21.25 1.01
CA GLY A 211 -10.45 -21.91 1.86
C GLY A 211 -11.59 -21.02 2.34
N CYS A 212 -11.95 -20.01 1.56
CA CYS A 212 -13.19 -19.27 1.73
C CYS A 212 -13.98 -19.17 0.42
N THR A 213 -15.30 -19.09 0.53
CA THR A 213 -16.19 -18.74 -0.59
C THR A 213 -16.35 -17.23 -0.63
N ILE A 214 -16.21 -16.62 -1.80
CA ILE A 214 -16.38 -15.18 -1.99
C ILE A 214 -17.56 -14.96 -2.93
N LEU A 215 -18.54 -14.17 -2.48
CA LEU A 215 -19.77 -13.87 -3.18
C LEU A 215 -19.77 -12.39 -3.60
N PRO A 216 -19.91 -12.03 -4.89
CA PRO A 216 -19.93 -10.64 -5.31
C PRO A 216 -21.19 -9.92 -4.79
N THR A 217 -21.04 -8.70 -4.30
CA THR A 217 -22.16 -7.81 -3.96
C THR A 217 -22.34 -6.77 -5.06
N ARG A 218 -23.54 -6.76 -5.67
CA ARG A 218 -23.96 -5.74 -6.65
C ARG A 218 -24.36 -4.44 -5.98
#